data_AF-A0A558EW34-F1
#
_entry.id   AF-A0A558EW34-F1
#
_cell.length_a   1.000
_cell.length_b   1.000
_cell.length_c   1.000
_cell.angle_alpha   90.00
_cell.angle_beta   90.00
_cell.angle_gamma   90.00
#
_symmetry.space_group_name_H-M   'P 1'
#
loop_
_entity.id
_entity.type
_entity.pdbx_description
1 polymer ?
#
loop_
_entity_poly.entity_id
_entity_poly.type
_entity_poly.pdbx_seq_one_letter_code
_entity_poly.pdbx_strand_id
1 'polypeptide(L)' 'MADTPRASFWATLRAVLWSFVGIRKRRHYNDDATSLNPKAVIVAGLLAGLVFVLSIVAFVRFVVGA' A
#
# COMPACT_ATOMS: atom_id res chain seq x y z
N MET A 1 22.98 -23.94 13.46
CA MET A 1 22.70 -23.13 12.26
C MET A 1 21.42 -23.67 11.66
N ALA A 2 20.28 -23.01 11.90
CA ALA A 2 19.02 -23.43 11.29
C ALA A 2 18.83 -22.62 10.00
N ASP A 3 18.80 -23.32 8.87
CA ASP A 3 18.70 -22.76 7.53
C ASP A 3 17.48 -21.86 7.42
N THR A 4 17.71 -20.57 7.17
CA THR A 4 16.63 -19.60 6.95
C THR A 4 15.98 -19.95 5.62
N PRO A 5 14.70 -20.36 5.58
CA PRO A 5 14.03 -20.61 4.32
C PRO A 5 14.07 -19.32 3.51
N ARG A 6 14.69 -19.37 2.32
CA ARG A 6 14.67 -18.25 1.37
C ARG A 6 13.21 -17.85 1.18
N ALA A 7 12.86 -16.62 1.55
CA ALA A 7 11.49 -16.14 1.42
C ALA A 7 11.02 -16.43 -0.01
N SER A 8 9.98 -17.26 -0.13
CA SER A 8 9.44 -17.65 -1.42
C SER A 8 9.08 -16.38 -2.21
N PHE A 9 9.31 -16.37 -3.52
CA PHE A 9 8.89 -15.27 -4.40
C PHE A 9 7.41 -14.89 -4.17
N TRP A 10 6.58 -15.89 -3.87
CA TRP A 10 5.18 -15.71 -3.49
C TRP A 10 4.97 -14.99 -2.16
N ALA A 11 5.86 -15.17 -1.18
CA ALA A 11 5.82 -14.45 0.09
C ALA A 11 6.21 -12.98 -0.11
N THR A 12 7.22 -12.70 -0.93
CA THR A 12 7.62 -11.32 -1.27
C THR A 12 6.54 -10.60 -2.06
N LEU A 13 5.93 -11.26 -3.06
CA LEU A 13 4.82 -10.68 -3.81
C LEU A 13 3.61 -10.39 -2.91
N ARG A 14 3.26 -11.34 -2.03
CA ARG A 14 2.18 -11.18 -1.05
C ARG A 14 2.45 -10.06 -0.05
N ALA A 15 3.71 -9.87 0.35
CA ALA A 15 4.13 -8.77 1.22
C ALA A 15 4.00 -7.41 0.52
N VAL A 16 4.44 -7.30 -0.74
CA VAL A 16 4.32 -6.08 -1.55
C VAL A 16 2.85 -5.72 -1.77
N LEU A 17 2.00 -6.71 -2.05
CA LEU A 17 0.56 -6.50 -2.17
C LEU A 17 -0.07 -6.00 -0.86
N TRP A 18 0.37 -6.51 0.30
CA TRP A 18 -0.08 -6.02 1.62
C TRP A 18 0.35 -4.58 1.91
N SER A 19 1.50 -4.14 1.37
CA SER A 19 1.99 -2.76 1.50
C SER A 19 1.16 -1.76 0.70
N PHE A 20 0.55 -2.16 -0.41
CA PHE A 20 -0.34 -1.31 -1.19
C PHE A 20 -1.78 -1.24 -0.66
N VAL A 21 -2.24 -2.29 0.03
CA VAL A 21 -3.55 -2.28 0.72
C VAL A 21 -3.54 -1.37 1.97
N GLY A 22 -2.37 -0.94 2.44
CA GLY A 22 -2.26 0.09 3.50
C GLY A 22 -2.53 -0.41 4.91
N ILE A 23 -2.43 -1.72 5.18
CA ILE A 23 -2.73 -2.30 6.50
C ILE A 23 -1.46 -2.33 7.37
N ARG A 24 -0.95 -1.19 7.82
CA ARG A 24 -0.19 -1.14 9.09
C ARG A 24 0.04 0.25 9.69
N LYS A 25 -1.01 0.96 10.14
CA LYS A 25 -0.88 1.82 11.34
C LYS A 25 -2.24 2.23 11.93
N ARG A 26 -2.85 1.34 12.73
CA ARG A 26 -3.92 1.71 13.68
C ARG A 26 -3.35 2.11 15.06
N ARG A 27 -2.08 2.52 15.17
CA ARG A 27 -1.43 2.67 16.49
C ARG A 27 -1.54 4.06 17.13
N HIS A 28 -2.12 5.04 16.45
CA HIS A 28 -2.34 6.40 17.03
C HIS A 28 -3.76 6.94 16.76
N TYR A 29 -4.72 6.04 16.50
CA TYR A 29 -6.08 6.42 16.09
C TYR A 29 -6.87 7.13 17.20
N ASN A 30 -6.56 6.91 18.49
CA ASN A 30 -7.36 7.50 19.57
C ASN A 30 -6.87 8.88 20.05
N ASP A 31 -5.59 9.21 19.87
CA ASP A 31 -5.04 10.49 20.32
C ASP A 31 -5.08 11.56 19.22
N ASP A 32 -4.93 11.16 17.94
CA ASP A 32 -4.88 12.08 16.80
C ASP A 32 -6.23 12.24 16.05
N ALA A 33 -7.20 11.34 16.23
CA ALA A 33 -8.49 11.43 15.52
C ALA A 33 -9.35 12.63 15.95
N THR A 34 -9.08 13.19 17.13
CA THR A 34 -9.78 14.38 17.64
C THR A 34 -9.21 15.67 17.04
N SER A 35 -7.97 15.65 16.53
CA SER A 35 -7.27 16.83 15.99
C SER A 35 -7.11 16.81 14.46
N LEU A 36 -7.14 15.64 13.82
CA LEU A 36 -7.10 15.55 12.36
C LEU A 36 -8.48 15.80 11.75
N ASN A 37 -8.55 16.87 10.93
CA ASN A 37 -9.70 17.18 10.10
C ASN A 37 -10.08 15.97 9.21
N PRO A 38 -11.24 15.31 9.43
CA PRO A 38 -11.61 14.08 8.71
C PRO A 38 -11.67 14.28 7.19
N LYS A 39 -11.99 15.49 6.72
CA LYS A 39 -11.90 15.91 5.31
C LYS A 39 -10.51 15.71 4.69
N ALA A 40 -9.43 15.99 5.43
CA ALA A 40 -8.06 15.88 4.91
C ALA A 40 -7.67 14.42 4.71
N VAL A 41 -8.13 13.53 5.59
CA VAL A 41 -7.89 12.08 5.49
C VAL A 41 -8.61 11.50 4.27
N ILE A 42 -9.85 11.92 4.02
CA ILE A 42 -10.63 11.49 2.85
C ILE A 42 -9.94 11.93 1.55
N VAL A 43 -9.53 13.20 1.47
CA VAL A 43 -8.84 13.72 0.28
C VAL A 43 -7.49 13.04 0.07
N ALA A 44 -6.69 12.85 1.13
CA ALA A 44 -5.40 12.17 1.06
C ALA A 44 -5.57 10.70 0.61
N GLY A 45 -6.57 10.00 1.14
CA GLY A 45 -6.88 8.62 0.75
C GLY A 45 -7.32 8.50 -0.72
N LEU A 46 -8.17 9.41 -1.19
CA LEU A 46 -8.62 9.44 -2.58
C LEU A 46 -7.48 9.75 -3.55
N LEU A 47 -6.64 10.74 -3.23
CA LEU A 47 -5.48 11.07 -4.07
C LEU A 47 -4.47 9.93 -4.11
N ALA A 48 -4.13 9.35 -2.96
CA ALA A 48 -3.21 8.22 -2.89
C ALA A 48 -3.75 6.99 -3.64
N GLY A 49 -5.04 6.70 -3.50
CA GLY A 49 -5.71 5.62 -4.23
C GLY A 49 -5.72 5.85 -5.74
N LEU A 50 -6.01 7.07 -6.19
CA LEU A 50 -6.02 7.42 -7.61
C LEU A 50 -4.62 7.25 -8.22
N VAL A 51 -3.59 7.80 -7.57
CA VAL A 51 -2.19 7.67 -8.00
C VAL A 51 -1.77 6.20 -8.07
N PHE A 52 -2.17 5.39 -7.09
CA PHE A 52 -1.86 3.96 -7.08
C PHE A 52 -2.48 3.23 -8.29
N VAL A 53 -3.76 3.46 -8.57
CA VAL A 53 -4.45 2.83 -9.71
C VAL A 53 -3.82 3.26 -11.04
N LEU A 54 -3.57 4.55 -11.23
CA LEU A 54 -2.92 5.06 -12.45
C LEU A 54 -1.54 4.44 -12.66
N SER A 55 -0.77 4.27 -11.59
CA SER A 55 0.56 3.67 -11.65
C SER A 55 0.52 2.20 -12.11
N ILE A 56 -0.46 1.41 -11.62
CA ILE A 56 -0.65 0.02 -12.09
C ILE A 56 -1.04 -0.01 -13.56
N VAL A 57 -2.02 0.82 -13.96
CA VAL A 57 -2.49 0.86 -15.34
C VAL A 57 -1.34 1.25 -16.28
N ALA A 58 -0.54 2.26 -15.91
CA ALA A 58 0.63 2.66 -16.67
C ALA A 58 1.67 1.53 -16.78
N PHE A 59 1.94 0.85 -15.67
CA PHE A 59 2.88 -0.28 -15.63
C PHE A 59 2.43 -1.43 -16.53
N VAL A 60 1.15 -1.82 -16.47
CA VAL A 60 0.60 -2.88 -17.32
C VAL A 60 0.68 -2.49 -18.79
N ARG A 61 0.32 -1.23 -19.13
CA ARG A 61 0.42 -0.74 -20.51
C ARG A 61 1.86 -0.72 -21.01
N PHE A 62 2.83 -0.42 -20.15
CA PHE A 62 4.25 -0.49 -20.47
C PHE A 62 4.69 -1.93 -20.75
N VAL A 63 4.29 -2.90 -19.92
CA VAL A 63 4.66 -4.32 -20.11
C VAL A 63 4.01 -4.94 -21.34
N VAL A 64 2.75 -4.60 -21.64
CA VAL A 64 2.03 -5.15 -22.80
C VAL A 64 2.39 -4.42 -24.11
N GLY A 65 2.77 -3.15 -24.02
CA GLY A 65 3.19 -2.35 -25.18
C GLY A 65 4.67 -2.44 -25.53
N ALA A 66 5.49 -3.04 -24.66
CA ALA A 66 6.87 -3.46 -24.93
C ALA A 66 6.89 -4.82 -25.64
#